data_AF-A0A3N1CNA6-F1
#
_entry.id   AF-A0A3N1CNA6-F1
#
_cell.length_a   1.000
_cell.length_b   1.000
_cell.length_c   1.000
_cell.angle_alpha   90.00
_cell.angle_beta   90.00
_cell.angle_gamma   90.00
#
_symmetry.space_group_name_H-M   'P 1'
#
loop_
_entity.id
_entity.type
_entity.pdbx_description
1 polymer ?
#
loop_
_entity_poly.entity_id
_entity_poly.type
_entity_poly.pdbx_seq_one_letter_code
_entity_poly.pdbx_strand_id
1 'polypeptide(L)'
;MTKLSPNPPSPYATANPEFRHLIPSFLGVSAVPGMLAFTTCDRMAVVPDSEPGDATDILIAGQLADLPEGLCPDCIAVATGQAVTGTTRMTGECSECRGGPQGVLCSLCRQSLHSEWQRQTRIHAQIRAERDLQDAKFGEQNHRDGTGLPIYRHAANRYRDQAKRNAEDGALAWRDVLLEEVYEALAEKEPEALRAELVQVAAVATAWVEAIDRRSEL
;
A
#
# COMPACT_ATOMS: atom_id res chain seq x y z
N MET A 1 22.70 -1.84 24.74
CA MET A 1 22.71 -1.81 23.27
C MET A 1 21.36 -1.29 22.79
N THR A 2 21.32 -0.45 21.76
CA THR A 2 20.06 0.07 21.23
C THR A 2 19.36 -1.01 20.42
N LYS A 3 18.12 -1.35 20.76
CA LYS A 3 17.31 -2.28 19.98
C LYS A 3 16.82 -1.59 18.72
N LEU A 4 17.08 -2.17 17.55
CA LEU A 4 16.61 -1.63 16.28
C LEU A 4 15.12 -1.92 16.10
N SER A 5 14.40 -0.94 15.55
CA SER A 5 13.04 -1.16 15.06
C SER A 5 13.07 -2.11 13.85
N PRO A 6 12.09 -3.01 13.72
CA PRO A 6 11.94 -3.84 12.53
C PRO A 6 11.79 -3.03 11.24
N ASN A 7 11.93 -3.68 10.09
CA ASN A 7 11.60 -3.05 8.81
C ASN A 7 10.11 -2.64 8.78
N PRO A 8 9.75 -1.58 8.04
CA PRO A 8 8.36 -1.22 7.85
C PRO A 8 7.54 -2.41 7.33
N PRO A 9 6.28 -2.55 7.76
CA PRO A 9 5.46 -3.68 7.36
C PRO A 9 5.10 -3.60 5.87
N SER A 10 4.94 -4.77 5.25
CA SER A 10 4.32 -4.90 3.93
C SER A 10 3.71 -6.30 3.81
N PRO A 11 2.46 -6.44 3.31
CA PRO A 11 1.88 -7.74 3.07
C PRO A 11 2.58 -8.49 1.92
N TYR A 12 3.42 -7.81 1.13
CA TYR A 12 4.18 -8.38 0.03
C TYR A 12 5.64 -8.66 0.36
N ALA A 13 6.10 -8.31 1.58
CA ALA A 13 7.39 -8.73 2.09
C ALA A 13 7.41 -10.25 2.34
N THR A 14 8.57 -10.88 2.17
CA THR A 14 8.78 -12.31 2.50
C THR A 14 9.69 -12.51 3.70
N ALA A 15 10.26 -11.42 4.20
CA ALA A 15 11.06 -11.35 5.40
C ALA A 15 10.16 -11.37 6.65
N ASN A 16 10.66 -11.93 7.76
CA ASN A 16 9.93 -11.90 9.02
C ASN A 16 9.79 -10.43 9.51
N PRO A 17 8.57 -9.92 9.73
CA PRO A 17 8.32 -8.53 10.11
C PRO A 17 8.75 -8.17 11.54
N GLU A 18 9.11 -9.14 12.38
CA GLU A 18 9.53 -8.91 13.77
C GLU A 18 10.99 -8.45 13.89
N PHE A 19 11.77 -8.54 12.82
CA PHE A 19 13.20 -8.27 12.83
C PHE A 19 13.59 -7.14 11.89
N ARG A 20 14.72 -6.49 12.21
CA ARG A 20 15.45 -5.62 11.29
C ARG A 20 16.33 -6.49 10.39
N HIS A 21 15.98 -6.56 9.11
CA HIS A 21 16.74 -7.23 8.08
C HIS A 21 17.79 -6.29 7.48
N LEU A 22 18.94 -6.87 7.17
CA LEU A 22 20.04 -6.17 6.53
C LEU A 22 19.78 -6.10 5.02
N ILE A 23 19.87 -4.91 4.46
CA ILE A 23 19.67 -4.67 3.02
C ILE A 23 21.03 -4.27 2.46
N PRO A 24 21.70 -5.14 1.69
CA PRO A 24 23.03 -4.84 1.18
C PRO A 24 22.98 -3.71 0.15
N SER A 25 23.88 -2.74 0.28
CA SER A 25 24.14 -1.76 -0.77
C SER A 25 25.00 -2.39 -1.86
N PHE A 26 24.64 -2.21 -3.13
CA PHE A 26 25.40 -2.76 -4.26
C PHE A 26 26.14 -1.64 -4.97
N LEU A 27 27.48 -1.74 -5.05
CA LEU A 27 28.35 -0.75 -5.71
C LEU A 27 28.13 0.70 -5.21
N GLY A 28 27.85 0.88 -3.92
CA GLY A 28 27.59 2.20 -3.33
C GLY A 28 26.20 2.78 -3.61
N VAL A 29 25.34 2.03 -4.31
CA VAL A 29 23.93 2.39 -4.49
C VAL A 29 23.13 1.80 -3.34
N SER A 30 22.59 2.67 -2.48
CA SER A 30 21.66 2.29 -1.41
C SER A 30 20.25 2.10 -1.97
N ALA A 31 19.52 1.15 -1.40
CA ALA A 31 18.11 0.97 -1.73
C ALA A 31 17.29 2.20 -1.29
N VAL A 32 16.23 2.51 -2.04
CA VAL A 32 15.39 3.68 -1.76
C VAL A 32 14.46 3.37 -0.58
N PRO A 33 14.38 4.23 0.44
CA PRO A 33 13.42 4.06 1.53
C PRO A 33 11.99 3.86 1.03
N GLY A 34 11.26 2.99 1.72
CA GLY A 34 9.91 2.59 1.35
C GLY A 34 9.82 1.55 0.22
N MET A 35 10.89 1.21 -0.49
CA MET A 35 10.84 0.10 -1.48
C MET A 35 11.01 -1.27 -0.81
N LEU A 36 10.56 -2.34 -1.49
CA LEU A 36 10.99 -3.70 -1.17
C LEU A 36 12.37 -3.95 -1.78
N ALA A 37 13.29 -4.46 -0.98
CA ALA A 37 14.61 -4.88 -1.42
C ALA A 37 14.95 -6.27 -0.91
N PHE A 38 15.83 -6.97 -1.63
CA PHE A 38 16.41 -8.21 -1.14
C PHE A 38 17.29 -7.92 0.08
N THR A 39 17.16 -8.78 1.07
CA THR A 39 17.94 -8.75 2.31
C THR A 39 19.09 -9.75 2.20
N THR A 40 20.03 -9.67 3.14
CA THR A 40 21.16 -10.62 3.21
C THR A 40 20.68 -12.08 3.41
N CYS A 41 19.49 -12.31 3.97
CA CYS A 41 18.91 -13.66 4.09
C CYS A 41 18.06 -14.10 2.88
N ASP A 42 18.23 -13.45 1.72
CA ASP A 42 17.49 -13.72 0.46
C ASP A 42 15.96 -13.57 0.57
N ARG A 43 15.48 -12.79 1.56
CA ARG A 43 14.07 -12.41 1.68
C ARG A 43 13.88 -10.97 1.23
N MET A 44 12.63 -10.56 1.01
CA MET A 44 12.30 -9.18 0.68
C MET A 44 11.73 -8.47 1.90
N ALA A 45 12.31 -7.31 2.24
CA ALA A 45 11.84 -6.43 3.31
C ALA A 45 11.72 -5.00 2.80
N VAL A 46 10.88 -4.19 3.46
CA VAL A 46 10.77 -2.75 3.14
C VAL A 46 12.01 -2.03 3.63
N VAL A 47 12.60 -1.19 2.80
CA VAL A 47 13.74 -0.34 3.16
C VAL A 47 13.26 0.71 4.15
N PRO A 48 13.84 0.80 5.36
CA PRO A 48 13.45 1.81 6.33
C PRO A 48 13.96 3.20 5.93
N ASP A 49 13.26 4.25 6.38
CA ASP A 49 13.70 5.66 6.22
C ASP A 49 14.97 6.00 7.02
N SER A 50 15.28 5.17 8.02
CA SER A 50 16.54 5.27 8.77
C SER A 50 17.64 4.55 8.00
N GLU A 51 18.69 5.28 7.61
CA GLU A 51 19.92 4.65 7.13
C GLU A 51 20.39 3.64 8.18
N PRO A 52 20.77 2.40 7.79
CA PRO A 52 21.46 1.49 8.68
C PRO A 52 22.92 1.94 8.82
N GLY A 53 23.16 3.21 9.17
CA GLY A 53 24.49 3.77 9.34
C GLY A 53 25.26 3.22 10.55
N ASP A 54 24.74 2.17 11.19
CA ASP A 54 25.39 1.51 12.32
C ASP A 54 25.50 0.00 12.05
N ALA A 55 24.39 -0.69 11.74
CA ALA A 55 24.41 -2.15 11.67
C ALA A 55 25.21 -2.72 10.48
N THR A 56 25.15 -2.08 9.30
CA THR A 56 25.92 -2.53 8.13
C THR A 56 27.41 -2.26 8.33
N ASP A 57 27.75 -1.11 8.91
CA ASP A 57 29.14 -0.71 9.17
C ASP A 57 29.77 -1.56 10.29
N ILE A 58 29.02 -1.89 11.36
CA ILE A 58 29.46 -2.81 12.42
C ILE A 58 29.76 -4.21 11.87
N LEU A 59 28.97 -4.69 10.90
CA LEU A 59 29.20 -5.98 10.24
C LEU A 59 30.41 -5.96 9.31
N ILE A 60 30.63 -4.87 8.57
CA ILE A 60 31.84 -4.67 7.77
C ILE A 60 33.09 -4.61 8.66
N ALA A 61 32.98 -3.99 9.84
CA ALA A 61 34.06 -3.90 10.82
C ALA A 61 34.35 -5.23 11.56
N GLY A 62 33.51 -6.26 11.39
CA GLY A 62 33.69 -7.58 12.00
C GLY A 62 33.46 -7.63 13.52
N GLN A 63 32.83 -6.59 14.10
CA GLN A 63 32.59 -6.50 15.54
C GLN A 63 31.27 -7.17 15.94
N LEU A 64 31.26 -8.50 15.89
CA LEU A 64 30.10 -9.33 16.23
C LEU A 64 29.57 -9.12 17.65
N ALA A 65 30.45 -8.76 18.59
CA ALA A 65 30.10 -8.53 19.99
C ALA A 65 29.25 -7.26 20.19
N ASP A 66 29.23 -6.36 19.21
CA ASP A 66 28.59 -5.04 19.31
C ASP A 66 27.31 -4.93 18.45
N LEU A 67 26.79 -6.06 17.97
CA LEU A 67 25.58 -6.04 17.14
C LEU A 67 24.36 -5.59 17.95
N PRO A 68 23.57 -4.63 17.43
CA PRO A 68 22.36 -4.17 18.09
C PRO A 68 21.30 -5.28 18.14
N GLU A 69 20.50 -5.26 19.21
CA GLU A 69 19.37 -6.19 19.36
C GLU A 69 18.30 -5.95 18.29
N GLY A 70 17.57 -7.01 17.93
CA GLY A 70 16.45 -6.93 16.97
C GLY A 70 16.84 -7.16 15.52
N LEU A 71 18.13 -7.36 15.21
CA LEU A 71 18.57 -7.82 13.90
C LEU A 71 18.08 -9.24 13.59
N CYS A 72 17.80 -9.51 12.31
CA CYS A 72 17.42 -10.83 11.84
C CYS A 72 18.56 -11.84 12.04
N PRO A 73 18.34 -12.95 12.78
CA PRO A 73 19.38 -13.95 13.01
C PRO A 73 19.97 -14.54 11.72
N ASP A 74 19.14 -14.79 10.71
CA ASP A 74 19.59 -15.31 9.42
C ASP A 74 20.46 -14.30 8.67
N CYS A 75 20.11 -13.00 8.73
CA CYS A 75 20.94 -11.95 8.13
C CYS A 75 22.32 -11.88 8.80
N ILE A 76 22.39 -12.02 10.13
CA ILE A 76 23.66 -12.08 10.88
C ILE A 76 24.46 -13.31 10.47
N ALA A 77 23.82 -14.47 10.41
CA ALA A 77 24.47 -15.72 10.03
C ALA A 77 25.08 -15.63 8.61
N VAL A 78 24.32 -15.15 7.60
CA VAL A 78 24.87 -14.97 6.24
C VAL A 78 26.00 -13.93 6.24
N ALA A 79 25.82 -12.78 6.90
CA ALA A 79 26.83 -11.73 6.93
C ALA A 79 28.15 -12.17 7.57
N THR A 80 28.12 -13.17 8.44
CA THR A 80 29.29 -13.72 9.14
C THR A 80 29.85 -14.99 8.50
N GLY A 81 29.33 -15.38 7.34
CA GLY A 81 29.75 -16.58 6.62
C GLY A 81 29.25 -17.89 7.24
N GLN A 82 28.29 -17.84 8.14
CA GLN A 82 27.62 -19.02 8.67
C GLN A 82 26.56 -19.53 7.68
N ALA A 83 26.39 -20.86 7.63
CA ALA A 83 25.35 -21.46 6.82
C ALA A 83 23.97 -21.19 7.42
N VAL A 84 23.03 -20.71 6.61
CA VAL A 84 21.63 -20.56 6.99
C VAL A 84 20.82 -21.72 6.41
N THR A 85 20.04 -22.38 7.27
CA THR A 85 19.11 -23.43 6.86
C THR A 85 17.77 -22.79 6.46
N GLY A 86 17.24 -23.12 5.28
CA GLY A 86 15.90 -22.67 4.86
C GLY A 86 15.83 -21.53 3.84
N THR A 87 16.93 -21.23 3.13
CA THR A 87 16.88 -20.48 1.85
C THR A 87 16.30 -21.37 0.75
N THR A 88 15.04 -21.76 0.90
CA THR A 88 14.31 -22.46 -0.15
C THR A 88 14.15 -21.47 -1.30
N ARG A 89 14.93 -21.63 -2.37
CA ARG A 89 14.64 -20.96 -3.65
C ARG A 89 13.20 -21.30 -4.01
N MET A 90 12.33 -20.31 -3.93
CA MET A 90 10.92 -20.50 -4.23
C MET A 90 10.83 -20.85 -5.72
N THR A 91 10.40 -22.07 -6.02
CA THR A 91 10.20 -22.55 -7.39
C THR A 91 8.73 -22.40 -7.75
N GLY A 92 8.43 -22.02 -8.99
CA GLY A 92 7.07 -21.79 -9.48
C GLY A 92 6.90 -20.47 -10.23
N GLU A 93 5.89 -20.42 -11.10
CA GLU A 93 5.53 -19.23 -11.86
C GLU A 93 4.81 -18.19 -10.99
N CYS A 94 5.09 -16.91 -11.22
CA CYS A 94 4.35 -15.81 -10.61
C CYS A 94 2.86 -15.83 -11.00
N SER A 95 1.94 -15.77 -10.03
CA SER A 95 0.49 -15.77 -10.28
C SER A 95 -0.01 -14.53 -11.02
N GLU A 96 0.71 -13.41 -10.92
CA GLU A 96 0.34 -12.15 -11.56
C GLU A 96 0.82 -12.06 -13.01
N CYS A 97 2.12 -12.26 -13.24
CA CYS A 97 2.72 -12.06 -14.57
C CYS A 97 3.07 -13.35 -15.31
N ARG A 98 2.90 -14.51 -14.67
CA ARG A 98 3.30 -15.85 -15.19
C ARG A 98 4.79 -15.99 -15.51
N GLY A 99 5.62 -15.06 -15.01
CA GLY A 99 7.07 -15.03 -15.25
C GLY A 99 7.90 -15.15 -13.98
N GLY A 100 9.08 -15.77 -14.11
CA GLY A 100 10.15 -15.81 -13.10
C GLY A 100 9.93 -16.80 -11.95
N PRO A 101 11.00 -17.41 -11.39
CA PRO A 101 10.89 -18.37 -10.29
C PRO A 101 11.04 -17.68 -8.91
N GLN A 102 9.93 -17.36 -8.23
CA GLN A 102 9.94 -16.92 -6.81
C GLN A 102 8.68 -17.31 -6.02
N GLY A 103 8.06 -18.46 -6.33
CA GLY A 103 6.85 -18.92 -5.66
C GLY A 103 5.60 -18.22 -6.21
N VAL A 104 4.67 -17.80 -5.34
CA VAL A 104 3.38 -17.19 -5.79
C VAL A 104 3.59 -15.84 -6.48
N LEU A 105 4.53 -15.00 -6.04
CA LEU A 105 4.78 -13.68 -6.63
C LEU A 105 6.28 -13.44 -6.85
N CYS A 106 6.65 -12.98 -8.06
CA CYS A 106 8.01 -12.51 -8.33
C CYS A 106 8.31 -11.15 -7.70
N SER A 107 9.59 -10.82 -7.52
CA SER A 107 10.04 -9.59 -6.87
C SER A 107 9.49 -8.32 -7.51
N LEU A 108 9.38 -8.28 -8.84
CA LEU A 108 8.83 -7.13 -9.56
C LEU A 108 7.33 -6.95 -9.27
N CYS A 109 6.55 -8.04 -9.31
CA CYS A 109 5.13 -7.99 -8.96
C CYS A 109 4.93 -7.62 -7.49
N ARG A 110 5.76 -8.14 -6.57
CA ARG A 110 5.74 -7.74 -5.16
C ARG A 110 6.01 -6.26 -4.98
N GLN A 111 7.02 -5.71 -5.67
CA GLN A 111 7.32 -4.29 -5.61
C GLN A 111 6.16 -3.44 -6.15
N SER A 112 5.57 -3.82 -7.29
CA SER A 112 4.43 -3.10 -7.88
C SER A 112 3.25 -3.06 -6.91
N LEU A 113 2.84 -4.24 -6.41
CA LEU A 113 1.73 -4.36 -5.47
C LEU A 113 2.01 -3.64 -4.14
N HIS A 114 3.26 -3.64 -3.69
CA HIS A 114 3.67 -2.89 -2.50
C HIS A 114 3.53 -1.38 -2.68
N SER A 115 3.97 -0.85 -3.82
CA SER A 115 3.84 0.58 -4.12
C SER A 115 2.37 1.02 -4.21
N GLU A 116 1.50 0.19 -4.79
CA GLU A 116 0.05 0.42 -4.79
C GLU A 116 -0.53 0.41 -3.37
N TRP A 117 -0.18 -0.61 -2.58
CA TRP A 117 -0.63 -0.72 -1.19
C TRP A 117 -0.16 0.44 -0.31
N GLN A 118 1.08 0.92 -0.48
CA GLN A 118 1.59 2.09 0.24
C GLN A 118 0.80 3.35 -0.10
N ARG A 119 0.51 3.57 -1.38
CA ARG A 119 -0.31 4.71 -1.84
C ARG A 119 -1.69 4.67 -1.19
N GLN A 120 -2.37 3.52 -1.24
CA GLN A 120 -3.68 3.34 -0.61
C GLN A 120 -3.62 3.55 0.90
N THR A 121 -2.61 2.99 1.57
CA THR A 121 -2.42 3.15 3.01
C THR A 121 -2.25 4.62 3.39
N ARG A 122 -1.48 5.38 2.62
CA ARG A 122 -1.30 6.83 2.83
C ARG A 122 -2.61 7.59 2.66
N ILE A 123 -3.37 7.32 1.61
CA ILE A 123 -4.65 8.00 1.35
C ILE A 123 -5.66 7.67 2.46
N HIS A 124 -5.77 6.40 2.87
CA HIS A 124 -6.63 6.00 3.99
C HIS A 124 -6.23 6.68 5.31
N ALA A 125 -4.94 6.89 5.56
CA ALA A 125 -4.47 7.64 6.73
C ALA A 125 -4.88 9.12 6.66
N GLN A 126 -4.81 9.75 5.48
CA GLN A 126 -5.27 11.13 5.29
C GLN A 126 -6.78 11.27 5.50
N ILE A 127 -7.58 10.34 4.96
CA ILE A 127 -9.04 10.30 5.17
C ILE A 127 -9.36 10.14 6.66
N ARG A 128 -8.64 9.25 7.36
CA ARG A 128 -8.80 9.08 8.82
C ARG A 128 -8.49 10.37 9.57
N ALA A 129 -7.36 11.02 9.27
CA ALA A 129 -6.98 12.27 9.90
C ALA A 129 -8.04 13.37 9.68
N GLU A 130 -8.61 13.47 8.48
CA GLU A 130 -9.70 14.40 8.20
C GLU A 130 -10.96 14.07 9.01
N ARG A 131 -11.29 12.78 9.19
CA ARG A 131 -12.41 12.38 10.06
C ARG A 131 -12.17 12.74 11.52
N ASP A 132 -10.95 12.55 12.03
CA ASP A 132 -10.58 12.96 13.38
C ASP A 132 -10.73 14.49 13.56
N LEU A 133 -10.34 15.29 12.55
CA LEU A 133 -10.53 16.75 12.56
C LEU A 133 -12.00 17.15 12.55
N GLN A 134 -12.81 16.49 11.73
CA GLN A 134 -14.25 16.73 11.68
C GLN A 134 -14.93 16.35 13.00
N ASP A 135 -14.54 15.25 13.63
CA ASP A 135 -15.07 14.83 14.93
C ASP A 135 -14.67 15.82 16.03
N ALA A 136 -13.43 16.31 16.02
CA ALA A 136 -13.00 17.37 16.93
C ALA A 136 -13.80 18.68 16.73
N LYS A 137 -14.19 18.98 15.49
CA LYS A 137 -14.89 20.22 15.13
C LYS A 137 -16.41 20.16 15.37
N PHE A 138 -17.04 19.04 15.04
CA PHE A 138 -18.49 18.91 15.00
C PHE A 138 -19.04 17.91 16.02
N GLY A 139 -18.20 17.09 16.63
CA GLY A 139 -18.62 15.96 17.45
C GLY A 139 -19.32 14.87 16.63
N GLU A 140 -19.99 13.95 17.31
CA GLU A 140 -20.82 12.93 16.66
C GLU A 140 -21.98 13.58 15.88
N GLN A 141 -22.19 13.15 14.64
CA GLN A 141 -23.26 13.65 13.77
C GLN A 141 -24.22 12.50 13.41
N ASN A 142 -25.52 12.68 13.67
CA ASN A 142 -26.57 11.68 13.44
C ASN A 142 -27.76 12.31 12.67
N HIS A 143 -27.47 12.94 11.54
CA HIS A 143 -28.49 13.57 10.70
C HIS A 143 -29.36 12.53 10.00
N ARG A 144 -30.55 12.96 9.55
CA ARG A 144 -31.38 12.12 8.66
C ARG A 144 -30.72 12.02 7.29
N ASP A 145 -30.82 10.85 6.64
CA ASP A 145 -30.20 10.61 5.34
C ASP A 145 -30.65 11.59 4.25
N GLY A 146 -31.95 11.90 4.19
CA GLY A 146 -32.49 12.86 3.21
C GLY A 146 -32.43 12.38 1.75
N THR A 147 -32.27 11.08 1.52
CA THR A 147 -32.16 10.42 0.21
C THR A 147 -33.50 9.80 -0.24
N GLY A 148 -33.53 9.15 -1.42
CA GLY A 148 -34.66 8.33 -1.87
C GLY A 148 -35.82 9.09 -2.52
N LEU A 149 -35.69 10.41 -2.72
CA LEU A 149 -36.72 11.21 -3.39
C LEU A 149 -36.74 10.95 -4.90
N PRO A 150 -37.91 11.04 -5.58
CA PRO A 150 -38.02 10.80 -7.03
C PRO A 150 -37.10 11.65 -7.89
N ILE A 151 -36.77 12.87 -7.44
CA ILE A 151 -35.85 13.77 -8.15
C ILE A 151 -34.43 13.20 -8.24
N TYR A 152 -33.95 12.51 -7.19
CA TYR A 152 -32.64 11.89 -7.19
C TYR A 152 -32.56 10.70 -8.14
N ARG A 153 -33.64 9.90 -8.25
CA ARG A 153 -33.70 8.81 -9.24
C ARG A 153 -33.62 9.32 -10.68
N HIS A 154 -34.31 10.42 -10.99
CA HIS A 154 -34.19 11.03 -12.32
C HIS A 154 -32.77 11.54 -12.59
N ALA A 155 -32.14 12.16 -11.59
CA ALA A 155 -30.75 12.60 -11.68
C ALA A 155 -29.77 11.43 -11.84
N ALA A 156 -29.91 10.35 -11.06
CA ALA A 156 -29.07 9.15 -11.14
C ALA A 156 -29.07 8.57 -12.55
N ASN A 157 -30.26 8.34 -13.13
CA ASN A 157 -30.38 7.86 -14.51
C ASN A 157 -29.66 8.79 -15.50
N ARG A 158 -29.84 10.12 -15.35
CA ARG A 158 -29.18 11.10 -16.21
C ARG A 158 -27.66 11.03 -16.13
N TYR A 159 -27.08 10.91 -14.92
CA TYR A 159 -25.63 10.87 -14.74
C TYR A 159 -25.03 9.54 -15.20
N ARG A 160 -25.70 8.42 -14.94
CA ARG A 160 -25.35 7.11 -15.51
C ARG A 160 -25.33 7.14 -17.03
N ASP A 161 -26.39 7.65 -17.66
CA ASP A 161 -26.47 7.77 -19.12
C ASP A 161 -25.38 8.72 -19.67
N GLN A 162 -25.02 9.76 -18.92
CA GLN A 162 -23.95 10.67 -19.31
C GLN A 162 -22.56 10.02 -19.22
N ALA A 163 -22.26 9.34 -18.11
CA ALA A 163 -20.99 8.64 -17.92
C ALA A 163 -20.83 7.54 -18.97
N LYS A 164 -21.88 6.76 -19.22
CA LYS A 164 -21.90 5.75 -20.29
C LYS A 164 -21.59 6.35 -21.67
N ARG A 165 -22.28 7.42 -22.07
CA ARG A 165 -22.03 8.09 -23.36
C ARG A 165 -20.61 8.63 -23.45
N ASN A 166 -20.13 9.29 -22.40
CA ASN A 166 -18.76 9.79 -22.38
C ASN A 166 -17.73 8.65 -22.46
N ALA A 167 -18.01 7.50 -21.86
CA ALA A 167 -17.16 6.32 -21.98
C ALA A 167 -17.14 5.76 -23.41
N GLU A 168 -18.30 5.66 -24.06
CA GLU A 168 -18.44 5.24 -25.46
C GLU A 168 -17.69 6.20 -26.42
N ASP A 169 -17.71 7.50 -26.12
CA ASP A 169 -17.03 8.55 -26.90
C ASP A 169 -15.53 8.72 -26.54
N GLY A 170 -15.00 7.96 -25.58
CA GLY A 170 -13.61 8.10 -25.11
C GLY A 170 -13.32 9.41 -24.36
N ALA A 171 -14.37 10.09 -23.89
CA ALA A 171 -14.34 11.37 -23.18
C ALA A 171 -14.68 11.24 -21.68
N LEU A 172 -14.78 10.02 -21.13
CA LEU A 172 -15.09 9.78 -19.72
C LEU A 172 -14.10 10.48 -18.80
N ALA A 173 -14.61 11.35 -17.94
CA ALA A 173 -13.83 12.02 -16.92
C ALA A 173 -14.19 11.51 -15.52
N TRP A 174 -13.26 11.66 -14.58
CA TRP A 174 -13.47 11.30 -13.17
C TRP A 174 -14.70 11.98 -12.54
N ARG A 175 -15.02 13.22 -12.95
CA ARG A 175 -16.24 13.91 -12.52
C ARG A 175 -17.50 13.13 -12.88
N ASP A 176 -17.53 12.52 -14.06
CA ASP A 176 -18.72 11.82 -14.53
C ASP A 176 -18.94 10.55 -13.70
N VAL A 177 -17.87 9.80 -13.42
CA VAL A 177 -17.89 8.62 -12.53
C VAL A 177 -18.31 9.01 -11.12
N LEU A 178 -17.71 10.07 -10.54
CA LEU A 178 -18.06 10.48 -9.17
C LEU A 178 -19.52 10.94 -9.07
N LEU A 179 -20.02 11.70 -10.04
CA LEU A 179 -21.40 12.19 -10.01
C LEU A 179 -22.41 11.05 -10.22
N GLU A 180 -22.08 10.06 -11.03
CA GLU A 180 -22.89 8.83 -11.15
C GLU A 180 -23.10 8.20 -9.77
N GLU A 181 -22.02 7.81 -9.09
CA GLU A 181 -22.08 7.15 -7.77
C GLU A 181 -22.80 8.02 -6.72
N VAL A 182 -22.55 9.33 -6.71
CA VAL A 182 -23.19 10.25 -5.76
C VAL A 182 -24.71 10.27 -5.98
N TYR A 183 -25.17 10.37 -7.23
CA TYR A 183 -26.60 10.42 -7.49
C TYR A 183 -27.29 9.06 -7.35
N GLU A 184 -26.58 7.95 -7.56
CA GLU A 184 -27.05 6.61 -7.19
C GLU A 184 -27.27 6.51 -5.68
N ALA A 185 -26.27 6.90 -4.87
CA ALA A 185 -26.43 6.96 -3.42
C ALA A 185 -27.62 7.85 -2.99
N LEU A 186 -27.76 9.04 -3.56
CA LEU A 186 -28.88 9.93 -3.24
C LEU A 186 -30.25 9.37 -3.65
N ALA A 187 -30.31 8.50 -4.66
CA ALA A 187 -31.54 7.85 -5.10
C ALA A 187 -31.97 6.69 -4.20
N GLU A 188 -31.07 6.17 -3.35
CA GLU A 188 -31.36 5.06 -2.46
C GLU A 188 -32.20 5.45 -1.24
N LYS A 189 -33.09 4.54 -0.84
CA LYS A 189 -33.99 4.70 0.31
C LYS A 189 -33.71 3.71 1.43
N GLU A 190 -33.23 2.52 1.08
CA GLU A 190 -32.98 1.46 2.03
C GLU A 190 -31.59 1.62 2.65
N PRO A 191 -31.44 1.63 3.99
CA PRO A 191 -30.16 1.97 4.64
C PRO A 191 -28.97 1.10 4.23
N GLU A 192 -29.19 -0.20 4.02
CA GLU A 192 -28.11 -1.11 3.60
C GLU A 192 -27.64 -0.82 2.17
N ALA A 193 -28.58 -0.52 1.27
CA ALA A 193 -28.26 -0.14 -0.11
C ALA A 193 -27.55 1.23 -0.13
N LEU A 194 -28.09 2.22 0.59
CA LEU A 194 -27.46 3.53 0.73
C LEU A 194 -26.01 3.41 1.25
N ARG A 195 -25.78 2.58 2.27
CA ARG A 195 -24.43 2.35 2.79
C ARG A 195 -23.50 1.76 1.72
N ALA A 196 -23.98 0.80 0.93
CA ALA A 196 -23.19 0.23 -0.16
C ALA A 196 -22.80 1.30 -1.17
N GLU A 197 -23.74 2.13 -1.63
CA GLU A 197 -23.47 3.20 -2.58
C GLU A 197 -22.52 4.27 -2.01
N LEU A 198 -22.68 4.67 -0.73
CA LEU A 198 -21.75 5.60 -0.09
C LEU A 198 -20.31 5.05 -0.01
N VAL A 199 -20.15 3.73 0.12
CA VAL A 199 -18.83 3.08 0.02
C VAL A 199 -18.29 3.16 -1.41
N GLN A 200 -19.13 2.99 -2.44
CA GLN A 200 -18.72 3.18 -3.84
C GLN A 200 -18.26 4.62 -4.11
N VAL A 201 -19.01 5.62 -3.61
CA VAL A 201 -18.61 7.04 -3.69
C VAL A 201 -17.22 7.26 -3.08
N ALA A 202 -16.98 6.74 -1.86
CA ALA A 202 -15.69 6.87 -1.19
C ALA A 202 -14.56 6.16 -1.95
N ALA A 203 -14.84 5.00 -2.55
CA ALA A 203 -13.89 4.25 -3.37
C ALA A 203 -13.52 5.03 -4.66
N VAL A 204 -14.51 5.61 -5.36
CA VAL A 204 -14.25 6.43 -6.56
C VAL A 204 -13.47 7.70 -6.23
N ALA A 205 -13.80 8.37 -5.12
CA ALA A 205 -13.03 9.52 -4.66
C ALA A 205 -11.56 9.14 -4.36
N THR A 206 -11.34 8.01 -3.70
CA THR A 206 -10.00 7.47 -3.41
C THR A 206 -9.25 7.17 -4.72
N ALA A 207 -9.88 6.47 -5.66
CA ALA A 207 -9.29 6.14 -6.95
C ALA A 207 -8.94 7.38 -7.77
N TRP A 208 -9.73 8.45 -7.67
CA TRP A 208 -9.42 9.73 -8.31
C TRP A 208 -8.19 10.40 -7.69
N VAL A 209 -8.06 10.40 -6.35
CA VAL A 209 -6.85 10.87 -5.66
C VAL A 209 -5.63 10.06 -6.09
N GLU A 210 -5.71 8.73 -6.13
CA GLU A 210 -4.62 7.89 -6.62
C GLU A 210 -4.22 8.24 -8.06
N ALA A 211 -5.19 8.53 -8.92
CA ALA A 211 -4.93 8.94 -10.30
C ALA A 211 -4.23 10.30 -10.37
N ILE A 212 -4.55 11.23 -9.47
CA ILE A 212 -3.83 12.51 -9.31
C ILE A 212 -2.39 12.24 -8.87
N ASP A 213 -2.19 11.42 -7.84
CA ASP A 213 -0.85 11.09 -7.33
C ASP A 213 0.01 10.46 -8.43
N ARG A 214 -0.53 9.47 -9.17
CA ARG A 214 0.19 8.85 -10.29
C ARG A 214 0.59 9.84 -11.39
N ARG A 215 -0.22 10.86 -11.63
CA ARG A 215 0.12 11.92 -12.61
C ARG A 215 1.16 12.90 -12.08
N SER A 216 1.33 12.99 -10.77
CA SER A 216 2.24 13.95 -10.12
C SER A 216 3.62 13.35 -9.83
N GLU A 217 3.75 12.03 -9.93
CA GLU A 217 5.01 11.27 -9.80
C GLU A 217 5.71 11.03 -11.15
N LEU A 218 5.15 11.53 -12.25
CA LEU A 218 5.76 11.57 -13.60
C LEU A 218 6.54 12.87 -13.79
#